data_AF-A0A9Q0SA18-F1
#
_entry.id   AF-A0A9Q0SA18-F1
#
_cell.length_a   1.000
_cell.length_b   1.000
_cell.length_c   1.000
_cell.angle_alpha   90.00
_cell.angle_beta   90.00
_cell.angle_gamma   90.00
#
_symmetry.space_group_name_H-M   'P 1'
#
loop_
_entity.id
_entity.type
_entity.pdbx_description
1 polymer ?
#
loop_
_entity_poly.entity_id
_entity_poly.type
_entity_poly.pdbx_seq_one_letter_code
_entity_poly.pdbx_strand_id
1 'polypeptide(L)'
;DEERDNVLKLNYWRRWLHKFQRLIEFDVSLIDNEHTFYSATADGNPEEQFIVKDRCTSYTSAQRSFIVWQILLRAKFDDTERSGIRRLLNDNALTACFPLHEGRYDVPHSSGTVFDRRKLYLEWARPSKWYKRQPICLIRKYFNDTYFCWF
;
A
#
# COMPACT_ATOMS: atom_id res chain seq x y z
N ASP A 1 4.83 36.38 -37.43
CA ASP A 1 3.83 35.29 -37.57
C ASP A 1 4.33 33.94 -37.07
N GLU A 2 5.55 33.52 -37.41
CA GLU A 2 6.12 32.25 -36.92
C GLU A 2 6.23 32.12 -35.40
N GLU A 3 6.57 33.20 -34.69
CA GLU A 3 6.70 33.19 -33.22
C GLU A 3 5.36 32.90 -32.51
N ARG A 4 4.26 33.44 -33.05
CA ARG A 4 2.91 33.21 -32.52
C ARG A 4 2.45 31.77 -32.75
N ASP A 5 2.77 31.20 -33.92
CA ASP A 5 2.47 29.80 -34.24
C ASP A 5 3.25 28.82 -33.36
N ASN A 6 4.51 29.14 -33.05
CA ASN A 6 5.33 28.35 -32.12
C ASN A 6 4.75 28.37 -30.70
N VAL A 7 4.29 29.52 -30.20
CA VAL A 7 3.63 29.64 -28.88
C VAL A 7 2.31 28.86 -28.83
N LEU A 8 1.50 28.90 -29.90
CA LEU A 8 0.26 28.13 -29.99
C LEU A 8 0.51 26.62 -29.98
N LYS A 9 1.51 26.15 -30.75
CA LYS A 9 1.96 24.75 -30.72
C LYS A 9 2.45 24.36 -29.34
N LEU A 10 3.27 25.17 -28.68
CA LEU A 10 3.79 24.89 -27.34
C LEU A 10 2.66 24.77 -26.31
N ASN A 11 1.67 25.67 -26.36
CA ASN A 11 0.50 25.64 -25.48
C ASN A 11 -0.40 24.43 -25.76
N TYR A 12 -0.57 24.04 -27.02
CA TYR A 12 -1.28 22.83 -27.39
C TYR A 12 -0.59 21.58 -26.84
N TRP A 13 0.74 21.46 -27.03
CA TRP A 13 1.54 20.36 -26.48
C TRP A 13 1.51 20.32 -24.96
N ARG A 14 1.58 21.46 -24.26
CA ARG A 14 1.42 21.52 -22.79
C ARG A 14 0.05 21.02 -22.34
N ARG A 15 -1.04 21.45 -23.00
CA ARG A 15 -2.40 20.97 -22.68
C ARG A 15 -2.55 19.47 -22.94
N TRP A 16 -1.94 18.98 -24.02
CA TRP A 16 -1.93 17.57 -24.35
C TRP A 16 -1.12 16.76 -23.32
N LEU A 17 0.07 17.24 -22.94
CA LEU A 17 0.91 16.67 -21.88
C LEU A 17 0.16 16.62 -20.54
N HIS A 18 -0.53 17.69 -20.14
CA HIS A 18 -1.34 17.69 -18.91
C HIS A 18 -2.49 16.69 -18.98
N LYS A 19 -3.18 16.56 -20.13
CA LYS A 19 -4.20 15.54 -20.31
C LYS A 19 -3.61 14.13 -20.21
N PHE A 20 -2.44 13.91 -20.80
CA PHE A 20 -1.74 12.63 -20.76
C PHE A 20 -1.25 12.28 -19.35
N GLN A 21 -0.65 13.24 -18.64
CA GLN A 21 -0.28 13.10 -17.23
C GLN A 21 -1.48 12.70 -16.38
N ARG A 22 -2.62 13.39 -16.55
CA ARG A 22 -3.85 13.06 -15.83
C ARG A 22 -4.40 11.65 -16.15
N LEU A 23 -4.10 11.11 -17.33
CA LEU A 23 -4.51 9.75 -17.70
C LEU A 23 -3.60 8.67 -17.08
N ILE A 24 -2.31 8.98 -16.92
CA ILE A 24 -1.32 8.08 -16.30
C ILE A 24 -1.42 8.13 -14.77
N GLU A 25 -1.85 9.26 -14.20
CA GLU A 25 -1.95 9.41 -12.76
C GLU A 25 -3.03 8.49 -12.15
N PHE A 26 -2.73 7.94 -10.96
CA PHE A 26 -3.69 7.17 -10.19
C PHE A 26 -4.66 8.11 -9.46
N ASP A 27 -5.81 7.59 -9.04
CA ASP A 27 -6.80 8.41 -8.33
C ASP A 27 -6.32 8.73 -6.90
N VAL A 28 -5.82 9.95 -6.72
CA VAL A 28 -5.33 10.47 -5.43
C VAL A 28 -6.46 10.60 -4.40
N SER A 29 -7.73 10.66 -4.82
CA SER A 29 -8.86 10.74 -3.88
C SER A 29 -9.20 9.40 -3.20
N LEU A 30 -8.77 8.28 -3.80
CA LEU A 30 -9.03 6.94 -3.28
C LEU A 30 -7.96 6.47 -2.28
N ILE A 31 -6.74 7.00 -2.42
CA ILE A 31 -5.55 6.57 -1.69
C ILE A 31 -5.07 7.73 -0.84
N ASP A 32 -5.15 7.57 0.48
CA ASP A 32 -4.61 8.55 1.40
C ASP A 32 -3.09 8.70 1.19
N ASN A 33 -2.62 9.94 1.14
CA ASN A 33 -1.18 10.22 1.04
C ASN A 33 -0.48 9.74 2.31
N GLU A 34 0.66 9.10 2.15
CA GLU A 34 1.51 8.71 3.27
C GLU A 34 2.07 9.98 3.94
N HIS A 35 1.93 10.06 5.26
CA HIS A 35 2.56 11.11 6.06
C HIS A 35 4.08 10.94 5.98
N THR A 36 4.70 11.67 5.06
CA THR A 36 6.14 11.67 4.90
C THR A 36 6.76 12.55 5.98
N PHE A 37 7.95 12.19 6.47
CA PHE A 37 8.73 13.05 7.38
C PHE A 37 8.84 14.49 6.85
N TYR A 38 9.08 14.63 5.55
CA TYR A 38 9.17 15.93 4.87
C TYR A 38 7.85 16.71 4.80
N SER A 39 6.71 16.04 4.63
CA SER A 39 5.40 16.71 4.65
C SER A 39 5.01 17.16 6.06
N ALA A 40 5.52 16.48 7.10
CA ALA A 40 5.27 16.87 8.48
C ALA A 40 5.97 18.17 8.86
N THR A 41 7.16 18.42 8.31
CA THR A 41 7.94 19.63 8.58
C THR A 41 7.50 20.85 7.76
N ALA A 42 6.69 20.66 6.71
CA ALA A 42 6.32 21.74 5.79
C ALA A 42 5.21 22.66 6.34
N ASP A 43 4.19 22.09 7.01
CA ASP A 43 2.98 22.84 7.39
C ASP A 43 2.41 22.47 8.79
N GLY A 44 3.08 21.62 9.59
CA GLY A 44 2.44 21.01 10.77
C GLY A 44 3.31 20.86 12.02
N ASN A 45 2.64 20.63 13.15
CA ASN A 45 3.26 20.26 14.41
C ASN A 45 3.68 18.78 14.32
N PRO A 46 4.99 18.46 14.21
CA PRO A 46 5.46 17.11 13.89
C PRO A 46 5.03 16.08 14.94
N GLU A 47 4.87 16.52 16.19
CA GLU A 47 4.38 15.70 17.29
C GLU A 47 2.97 15.16 17.02
N GLU A 48 2.05 15.95 16.47
CA GLU A 48 0.68 15.47 16.22
C GLU A 48 0.57 14.44 15.10
N GLN A 49 1.55 14.41 14.18
CA GLN A 49 1.57 13.51 13.04
C GLN A 49 2.29 12.18 13.33
N PHE A 50 3.30 12.19 14.20
CA PHE A 50 4.05 10.98 14.57
C PHE A 50 3.64 10.37 15.91
N ILE A 51 2.90 11.10 16.76
CA ILE A 51 2.33 10.52 17.98
C ILE A 51 1.18 9.59 17.60
N VAL A 52 1.39 8.30 17.88
CA VAL A 52 0.35 7.27 17.80
C VAL A 52 -0.73 7.58 18.85
N LYS A 53 -1.76 8.35 18.46
CA LYS A 53 -2.86 8.77 19.35
C LYS A 53 -3.72 7.59 19.80
N ASP A 54 -3.95 6.62 18.92
CA ASP A 54 -4.70 5.39 19.22
C ASP A 54 -3.94 4.16 18.71
N ARG A 55 -3.48 3.33 19.66
CA ARG A 55 -2.68 2.11 19.38
C ARG A 55 -3.50 1.02 18.71
N CYS A 56 -4.84 1.05 18.81
CA CYS A 56 -5.70 0.00 18.28
C CYS A 56 -5.93 0.14 16.77
N THR A 57 -5.90 1.37 16.24
CA THR A 57 -6.20 1.68 14.83
C THR A 57 -4.96 2.07 14.02
N SER A 58 -3.82 2.32 14.66
CA SER A 58 -2.61 2.81 13.98
C SER A 58 -1.88 1.78 13.13
N TYR A 59 -1.95 0.50 13.49
CA TYR A 59 -1.22 -0.54 12.77
C TYR A 59 -1.96 -0.96 11.50
N THR A 60 -1.26 -0.99 10.38
CA THR A 60 -1.80 -1.56 9.13
C THR A 60 -2.03 -3.06 9.29
N SER A 61 -2.89 -3.63 8.46
CA SER A 61 -3.15 -5.08 8.45
C SER A 61 -1.88 -5.92 8.26
N ALA A 62 -1.00 -5.43 7.38
CA ALA A 62 0.28 -6.05 7.09
C ALA A 62 1.23 -6.00 8.31
N GLN A 63 1.29 -4.87 9.02
CA GLN A 63 2.07 -4.72 10.24
C GLN A 63 1.56 -5.62 11.36
N ARG A 64 0.23 -5.68 11.59
CA ARG A 64 -0.37 -6.57 12.60
C ARG A 64 -0.02 -8.03 12.32
N SER A 65 -0.19 -8.46 11.07
CA SER A 65 0.15 -9.81 10.63
C SER A 65 1.65 -10.11 10.81
N PHE A 66 2.51 -9.13 10.52
CA PHE A 66 3.95 -9.26 10.70
C PHE A 66 4.34 -9.39 12.18
N ILE A 67 3.75 -8.58 13.07
CA ILE A 67 3.98 -8.68 14.52
C ILE A 67 3.58 -10.08 15.01
N VAL A 68 2.40 -10.56 14.64
CA VAL A 68 1.94 -11.91 14.99
C VAL A 68 2.91 -12.97 14.47
N TRP A 69 3.37 -12.85 13.23
CA TRP A 69 4.37 -13.75 12.65
C TRP A 69 5.69 -13.75 13.44
N GLN A 70 6.19 -12.58 13.83
CA GLN A 70 7.40 -12.45 14.65
C GLN A 70 7.25 -13.11 16.04
N ILE A 71 6.06 -13.03 16.63
CA ILE A 71 5.74 -13.72 17.89
C ILE A 71 5.74 -15.24 17.66
N LEU A 72 5.01 -15.71 16.64
CA LEU A 72 4.91 -17.13 16.31
C LEU A 72 6.26 -17.77 15.97
N LEU A 73 7.20 -17.01 15.42
CA LEU A 73 8.57 -17.48 15.19
C LEU A 73 9.39 -17.69 16.47
N ARG A 74 9.07 -16.98 17.56
CA ARG A 74 9.80 -17.04 18.83
C ARG A 74 9.07 -17.81 19.93
N ALA A 75 7.78 -18.07 19.74
CA ALA A 75 6.98 -18.82 20.69
C ALA A 75 7.56 -20.22 20.92
N LYS A 76 7.81 -20.54 22.19
CA LYS A 76 8.15 -21.89 22.65
C LYS A 76 6.87 -22.72 22.76
N PHE A 77 6.93 -23.98 22.35
CA PHE A 77 5.79 -24.90 22.42
C PHE A 77 6.08 -26.14 23.28
N ASP A 78 7.29 -26.26 23.82
CA ASP A 78 7.76 -27.35 24.67
C ASP A 78 8.81 -26.80 25.65
N ASP A 79 9.09 -27.53 26.74
CA ASP A 79 10.12 -27.19 27.74
C ASP A 79 11.55 -27.40 27.19
N THR A 80 11.66 -27.96 25.98
CA THR A 80 12.91 -28.08 25.24
C THR A 80 13.27 -26.77 24.52
N GLU A 81 14.50 -26.66 23.98
CA GLU A 81 14.92 -25.53 23.12
C GLU A 81 14.18 -25.48 21.75
N ARG A 82 13.05 -26.18 21.61
CA ARG A 82 12.23 -26.20 20.40
C ARG A 82 11.26 -25.02 20.42
N SER A 83 11.48 -24.09 19.49
CA SER A 83 10.66 -22.90 19.33
C SER A 83 10.34 -22.64 17.86
N GLY A 84 9.26 -21.89 17.64
CA GLY A 84 8.92 -21.32 16.35
C GLY A 84 8.00 -22.17 15.47
N ILE A 85 7.07 -21.47 14.83
CA ILE A 85 6.06 -22.05 13.93
C ILE A 85 6.64 -22.77 12.71
N ARG A 86 7.84 -22.40 12.24
CA ARG A 86 8.50 -23.07 11.10
C ARG A 86 8.79 -24.54 11.39
N ARG A 87 9.09 -24.87 12.65
CA ARG A 87 9.36 -26.25 13.04
C ARG A 87 8.08 -27.08 13.09
N LEU A 88 6.99 -26.51 13.62
CA LEU A 88 5.67 -27.14 13.61
C LEU A 88 5.16 -27.43 12.18
N LEU A 89 5.48 -26.55 11.22
CA LEU A 89 5.19 -26.78 9.80
C LEU A 89 6.07 -27.91 9.22
N ASN A 90 7.37 -27.93 9.52
CA ASN A 90 8.28 -28.98 9.04
C ASN A 90 7.96 -30.37 9.61
N ASP A 91 7.52 -30.42 10.87
CA ASP A 91 7.13 -31.65 11.56
C ASP A 91 5.71 -32.11 11.15
N ASN A 92 5.06 -31.41 10.20
CA ASN A 92 3.67 -31.63 9.75
C ASN A 92 2.61 -31.58 10.86
N ALA A 93 2.93 -30.98 12.02
CA ALA A 93 1.96 -30.73 13.08
C ALA A 93 0.97 -29.62 12.67
N LEU A 94 1.43 -28.67 11.84
CA LEU A 94 0.59 -27.67 11.18
C LEU A 94 0.69 -27.85 9.66
N THR A 95 -0.46 -27.83 8.97
CA THR A 95 -0.49 -27.95 7.51
C THR A 95 -0.09 -26.65 6.81
N ALA A 96 -0.55 -25.49 7.32
CA ALA A 96 -0.26 -24.19 6.73
C ALA A 96 -0.43 -23.08 7.77
N CYS A 97 0.31 -21.99 7.58
CA CYS A 97 0.15 -20.75 8.33
C CYS A 97 0.25 -19.58 7.36
N PHE A 98 -0.83 -18.80 7.24
CA PHE A 98 -0.89 -17.63 6.37
C PHE A 98 -1.73 -16.53 7.02
N PRO A 99 -1.38 -15.25 6.82
CA PRO A 99 -2.23 -14.15 7.26
C PRO A 99 -3.50 -14.10 6.42
N LEU A 100 -4.62 -13.72 7.07
CA LEU A 100 -5.88 -13.53 6.36
C LEU A 100 -5.91 -12.16 5.68
N HIS A 101 -6.34 -12.13 4.41
CA HIS A 101 -6.50 -10.88 3.67
C HIS A 101 -7.80 -10.16 4.03
N GLU A 102 -7.79 -8.83 3.91
CA GLU A 102 -8.98 -8.00 4.14
C GLU A 102 -9.96 -8.10 2.96
N GLY A 103 -11.10 -8.73 3.23
CA GLY A 103 -12.26 -8.72 2.34
C GLY A 103 -12.03 -9.31 0.95
N ARG A 104 -13.07 -9.17 0.13
CA ARG A 104 -13.09 -9.57 -1.28
C ARG A 104 -12.58 -8.43 -2.17
N TYR A 105 -11.87 -8.78 -3.24
CA TYR A 105 -11.35 -7.80 -4.21
C TYR A 105 -12.36 -7.44 -5.30
N ASP A 106 -13.28 -8.36 -5.61
CA ASP A 106 -14.21 -8.32 -6.72
C ASP A 106 -15.54 -7.63 -6.36
N VAL A 107 -16.05 -7.88 -5.15
CA VAL A 107 -17.37 -7.39 -4.70
C VAL A 107 -17.20 -6.29 -3.64
N PRO A 108 -18.04 -5.23 -3.66
CA PRO A 108 -18.14 -4.30 -2.54
C PRO A 108 -18.42 -5.02 -1.23
N HIS A 109 -17.80 -4.57 -0.15
CA HIS A 109 -18.14 -5.09 1.16
C HIS A 109 -19.54 -4.60 1.57
N SER A 110 -20.27 -5.41 2.33
CA SER A 110 -21.63 -5.12 2.77
C SER A 110 -21.73 -3.88 3.67
N SER A 111 -20.64 -3.53 4.37
CA SER A 111 -20.54 -2.31 5.18
C SER A 111 -20.36 -1.02 4.36
N GLY A 112 -20.16 -1.12 3.04
CA GLY A 112 -19.80 0.02 2.20
C GLY A 112 -18.33 0.46 2.31
N THR A 113 -17.53 -0.13 3.22
CA THR A 113 -16.11 0.21 3.34
C THR A 113 -15.29 -0.39 2.21
N VAL A 114 -14.38 0.41 1.64
CA VAL A 114 -13.47 -0.04 0.58
C VAL A 114 -12.13 -0.43 1.21
N PHE A 115 -11.87 -1.74 1.28
CA PHE A 115 -10.61 -2.27 1.79
C PHE A 115 -9.43 -2.00 0.85
N ASP A 116 -8.22 -1.95 1.41
CA ASP A 116 -6.98 -1.70 0.67
C ASP A 116 -6.76 -2.71 -0.48
N ARG A 117 -7.15 -3.98 -0.28
CA ARG A 117 -7.11 -5.02 -1.32
C ARG A 117 -7.92 -4.64 -2.56
N ARG A 118 -9.10 -4.05 -2.37
CA ARG A 118 -9.98 -3.63 -3.47
C ARG A 118 -9.45 -2.38 -4.14
N LYS A 119 -8.92 -1.41 -3.36
CA LYS A 119 -8.26 -0.21 -3.91
C LYS A 119 -7.10 -0.60 -4.83
N LEU A 120 -6.25 -1.54 -4.40
CA LEU A 120 -5.14 -2.08 -5.21
C LEU A 120 -5.62 -2.71 -6.51
N TYR A 121 -6.71 -3.49 -6.45
CA TYR A 121 -7.27 -4.10 -7.64
C TYR A 121 -7.82 -3.08 -8.63
N LEU A 122 -8.50 -2.02 -8.15
CA LEU A 122 -9.10 -1.01 -9.02
C LEU A 122 -8.07 -0.14 -9.74
N GLU A 123 -6.99 0.23 -9.04
CA GLU A 123 -6.00 1.19 -9.57
C GLU A 123 -4.73 0.55 -10.15
N TRP A 124 -4.35 -0.66 -9.72
CA TRP A 124 -3.06 -1.25 -10.10
C TRP A 124 -3.16 -2.67 -10.66
N ALA A 125 -3.75 -3.63 -9.93
CA ALA A 125 -3.69 -5.06 -10.30
C ALA A 125 -4.60 -5.48 -11.48
N ARG A 126 -5.12 -4.53 -12.25
CA ARG A 126 -5.93 -4.77 -13.46
C ARG A 126 -5.06 -4.69 -14.71
N PRO A 127 -5.13 -5.67 -15.64
CA PRO A 127 -4.39 -5.60 -16.89
C PRO A 127 -4.68 -4.32 -17.68
N SER A 128 -5.88 -3.76 -17.58
CA SER A 128 -6.27 -2.50 -18.22
C SER A 128 -5.62 -1.25 -17.61
N LYS A 129 -4.85 -1.36 -16.51
CA LYS A 129 -4.25 -0.23 -15.78
C LYS A 129 -2.73 -0.20 -15.90
N TRP A 130 -2.13 -1.06 -16.73
CA TRP A 130 -0.68 -1.16 -16.94
C TRP A 130 0.01 0.15 -17.35
N TYR A 131 -0.71 1.06 -18.02
CA TYR A 131 -0.18 2.36 -18.46
C TYR A 131 -0.20 3.42 -17.35
N LYS A 132 -0.85 3.15 -16.22
CA LYS A 132 -0.90 4.07 -15.09
C LYS A 132 0.36 3.97 -14.22
N ARG A 133 0.68 5.06 -13.53
CA ARG A 133 1.75 5.09 -12.53
C ARG A 133 1.40 4.18 -11.35
N GLN A 134 2.39 3.46 -10.85
CA GLN A 134 2.20 2.55 -9.72
C GLN A 134 1.93 3.32 -8.41
N PRO A 135 0.87 2.96 -7.64
CA PRO A 135 0.61 3.54 -6.33
C PRO A 135 1.49 2.88 -5.26
N ILE A 136 2.77 3.27 -5.22
CA ILE A 136 3.80 2.65 -4.36
C ILE A 136 3.41 2.68 -2.87
N CYS A 137 2.85 3.80 -2.40
CA CYS A 137 2.41 3.94 -1.00
C CYS A 137 1.37 2.87 -0.61
N LEU A 138 0.37 2.63 -1.48
CA LEU A 138 -0.67 1.64 -1.23
C LEU A 138 -0.13 0.21 -1.27
N ILE A 139 0.80 -0.06 -2.20
CA ILE A 139 1.46 -1.36 -2.30
C ILE A 139 2.29 -1.64 -1.03
N ARG A 140 3.08 -0.67 -0.58
CA ARG A 140 3.87 -0.76 0.66
C ARG A 140 2.98 -0.97 1.88
N LYS A 141 1.88 -0.22 1.99
CA LYS A 141 0.90 -0.36 3.08
C LYS A 141 0.31 -1.77 3.17
N TYR A 142 0.07 -2.42 2.03
CA TYR A 142 -0.61 -3.73 1.97
C TYR A 142 0.34 -4.94 1.97
N PHE A 143 1.48 -4.88 1.26
CA PHE A 143 2.41 -6.00 1.11
C PHE A 143 3.68 -5.89 1.98
N ASN A 144 3.89 -4.76 2.66
CA ASN A 144 5.16 -4.36 3.29
C ASN A 144 6.26 -3.96 2.28
N ASP A 145 7.34 -3.37 2.79
CA ASP A 145 8.30 -2.53 2.06
C ASP A 145 9.18 -3.21 0.99
N THR A 146 9.26 -4.54 0.93
CA THR A 146 10.50 -5.17 0.45
C THR A 146 10.58 -5.54 -1.03
N TYR A 147 9.54 -5.39 -1.87
CA TYR A 147 9.58 -6.05 -3.20
C TYR A 147 9.13 -5.27 -4.43
N PHE A 148 8.44 -4.12 -4.30
CA PHE A 148 7.82 -3.49 -5.48
C PHE A 148 8.51 -2.23 -6.01
N CYS A 149 9.50 -1.67 -5.31
CA CYS A 149 10.18 -0.45 -5.76
C CYS A 149 11.24 -0.68 -6.85
N TRP A 150 11.49 -1.93 -7.24
CA TRP A 150 12.54 -2.30 -8.20
C TRP A 150 12.01 -2.58 -9.62
N PHE A 151 10.69 -2.53 -9.82
CA PHE A 151 9.98 -2.71 -11.10
C PHE A 151 9.17 -1.47 -11.46
#